data_AF-A0A1W0E4C8-F1
#
_entry.id   AF-A0A1W0E4C8-F1
#
_cell.length_a   1.000
_cell.length_b   1.000
_cell.length_c   1.000
_cell.angle_alpha   90.00
_cell.angle_beta   90.00
_cell.angle_gamma   90.00
#
_symmetry.space_group_name_H-M   'P 1'
#
loop_
_entity.id
_entity.type
_entity.pdbx_description
1 polymer ?
#
loop_
_entity_poly.entity_id
_entity_poly.type
_entity_poly.pdbx_seq_one_letter_code
_entity_poly.pdbx_strand_id
1 'polypeptide(L)'
;MNSLCKLQYLDSKSFLIQIRPFLVALLEDINNLEKVYLPLKSAGVTYRIFLSAIKIYKMMLRKRDSFLVNYENHKSKATLEFYNSKKYKFIDTRIPKGYNHKSMYEKFEQTSKDYVLYEKSVIREIYNCEFTLLMGCFIVASKMYNDISFTNESWEPVTKISCRQINLVEKIILEVLDYDLFFEGENVVQNEINLLLNIGIKKRKGIIKRMFCVK
;
A
#
# COMPACT_ATOMS: atom_id res chain seq x y z
N MET A 1 -17.18 -24.75 18.26
CA MET A 1 -17.60 -23.33 18.22
C MET A 1 -16.70 -22.38 19.04
N ASN A 2 -15.41 -22.68 19.33
CA ASN A 2 -14.68 -22.05 20.45
C ASN A 2 -13.30 -21.38 20.20
N SER A 3 -12.88 -21.10 18.96
CA SER A 3 -11.63 -20.32 18.71
C SER A 3 -11.86 -18.94 18.06
N LEU A 4 -13.02 -18.73 17.42
CA LEU A 4 -13.29 -17.55 16.57
C LEU A 4 -13.41 -16.22 17.34
N CYS A 5 -13.90 -16.24 18.58
CA CYS A 5 -14.05 -15.03 19.40
C CYS A 5 -12.77 -14.63 20.14
N LYS A 6 -11.69 -15.43 20.15
CA LYS A 6 -10.54 -15.12 21.03
C LYS A 6 -9.61 -14.05 20.47
N LEU A 7 -9.40 -14.00 19.15
CA LEU A 7 -8.38 -13.11 18.55
C LEU A 7 -8.64 -11.63 18.82
N GLN A 8 -9.90 -11.20 18.81
CA GLN A 8 -10.28 -9.80 19.06
C GLN A 8 -10.03 -9.34 20.50
N TYR A 9 -9.90 -10.28 21.45
CA TYR A 9 -9.64 -9.98 22.86
C TYR A 9 -8.17 -10.18 23.24
N LEU A 10 -7.31 -10.56 22.30
CA LEU A 10 -5.88 -10.67 22.55
C LEU A 10 -5.24 -9.28 22.51
N ASP A 11 -4.24 -9.08 23.37
CA ASP A 11 -3.31 -7.98 23.20
C ASP A 11 -2.54 -8.10 21.87
N SER A 12 -2.02 -7.00 21.35
CA SER A 12 -1.33 -6.97 20.06
C SER A 12 -0.20 -7.99 19.95
N LYS A 13 0.55 -8.29 21.02
CA LYS A 13 1.66 -9.25 20.96
C LYS A 13 1.13 -10.68 20.82
N SER A 14 0.20 -11.07 21.68
CA SER A 14 -0.45 -12.38 21.61
C SER A 14 -1.19 -12.59 20.29
N PHE A 15 -1.86 -11.56 19.79
CA PHE A 15 -2.52 -11.59 18.50
C PHE A 15 -1.55 -11.86 17.34
N LEU A 16 -0.44 -11.11 17.27
CA LEU A 16 0.55 -11.26 16.21
C LEU A 16 1.19 -12.66 16.19
N ILE A 17 1.39 -13.27 17.36
CA ILE A 17 1.87 -14.66 17.46
C ILE A 17 0.86 -15.61 16.79
N GLN A 18 -0.43 -15.45 17.07
CA GLN A 18 -1.48 -16.32 16.55
C GLN A 18 -1.67 -16.18 15.03
N ILE A 19 -1.45 -14.99 14.45
CA ILE A 19 -1.59 -14.77 13.00
C ILE A 19 -0.32 -15.05 12.20
N ARG A 20 0.82 -15.35 12.85
CA ARG A 20 2.08 -15.72 12.18
C ARG A 20 1.90 -16.81 11.11
N PRO A 21 1.10 -17.88 11.31
CA PRO A 21 0.90 -18.90 10.28
C PRO A 21 0.11 -18.40 9.07
N PHE A 22 -0.74 -17.38 9.23
CA PHE A 22 -1.40 -16.70 8.12
C PHE A 22 -0.38 -15.86 7.32
N LEU A 23 0.44 -15.07 8.00
CA LEU A 23 1.46 -14.22 7.34
C LEU A 23 2.47 -15.05 6.54
N VAL A 24 2.94 -16.18 7.08
CA VAL A 24 3.82 -17.12 6.35
C VAL A 24 3.16 -17.61 5.08
N ALA A 25 1.86 -17.92 5.13
CA ALA A 25 1.15 -18.39 3.96
C ALA A 25 0.90 -17.25 2.96
N LEU A 26 0.69 -16.02 3.42
CA LEU A 26 0.44 -14.84 2.60
C LEU A 26 1.68 -14.43 1.81
N LEU A 27 2.84 -14.42 2.46
CA LEU A 27 4.09 -13.93 1.89
C LEU A 27 4.81 -14.97 1.03
N GLU A 28 4.37 -16.22 1.09
CA GLU A 28 4.97 -17.42 0.45
C GLU A 28 6.46 -17.70 0.76
N ASP A 29 7.15 -16.77 1.44
CA ASP A 29 8.56 -16.79 1.81
C ASP A 29 8.73 -16.40 3.30
N ILE A 30 9.32 -17.31 4.07
CA ILE A 30 9.58 -17.11 5.50
C ILE A 30 10.62 -16.01 5.76
N ASN A 31 11.49 -15.72 4.79
CA ASN A 31 12.51 -14.66 4.92
C ASN A 31 11.87 -13.26 4.88
N ASN A 32 10.68 -13.13 4.28
CA ASN A 32 9.91 -11.89 4.27
C ASN A 32 9.02 -11.74 5.50
N LEU A 33 8.82 -12.80 6.29
CA LEU A 33 7.97 -12.77 7.48
C LEU A 33 8.45 -11.73 8.47
N GLU A 34 9.74 -11.71 8.82
CA GLU A 34 10.25 -10.78 9.84
C GLU A 34 10.22 -9.33 9.35
N LYS A 35 10.38 -9.10 8.04
CA LYS A 35 10.24 -7.77 7.43
C LYS A 35 8.85 -7.17 7.61
N VAL A 36 7.81 -8.01 7.69
CA VAL A 36 6.43 -7.57 7.96
C VAL A 36 6.13 -7.62 9.46
N TYR A 37 6.47 -8.72 10.11
CA TYR A 37 6.13 -8.99 11.50
C TYR A 37 6.69 -7.94 12.47
N LEU A 38 7.95 -7.53 12.29
CA LEU A 38 8.59 -6.54 13.15
C LEU A 38 7.91 -5.17 13.07
N PRO A 39 7.66 -4.56 11.89
CA PRO A 39 6.85 -3.35 11.80
C PRO A 39 5.49 -3.46 12.47
N LEU A 40 4.75 -4.56 12.25
CA LEU A 40 3.42 -4.73 12.84
C LEU A 40 3.48 -4.79 14.36
N LYS A 41 4.51 -5.47 14.90
CA LYS A 41 4.75 -5.54 16.34
C LYS A 41 5.11 -4.17 16.92
N SER A 42 6.00 -3.43 16.27
CA SER A 42 6.43 -2.10 16.71
C SER A 42 5.29 -1.08 16.65
N ALA A 43 4.43 -1.16 15.64
CA ALA A 43 3.25 -0.32 15.49
C ALA A 43 2.08 -0.72 16.39
N GLY A 44 2.20 -1.81 17.17
CA GLY A 44 1.17 -2.26 18.09
C GLY A 44 -0.12 -2.72 17.39
N VAL A 45 0.00 -3.26 16.17
CA VAL A 45 -1.16 -3.63 15.33
C VAL A 45 -2.12 -4.57 16.06
N THR A 46 -3.35 -4.09 16.22
CA THR A 46 -4.45 -4.83 16.85
C THR A 46 -5.20 -5.68 15.83
N TYR A 47 -6.09 -6.53 16.32
CA TYR A 47 -6.98 -7.34 15.49
C TYR A 47 -7.77 -6.51 14.46
N ARG A 48 -8.35 -5.37 14.88
CA ARG A 48 -9.16 -4.52 14.01
C ARG A 48 -8.33 -3.87 12.91
N ILE A 49 -7.16 -3.32 13.27
CA ILE A 49 -6.23 -2.74 12.30
C ILE A 49 -5.81 -3.81 11.29
N PHE A 50 -5.52 -5.03 11.75
CA PHE A 50 -5.13 -6.12 10.88
C PHE A 50 -6.23 -6.51 9.89
N LEU A 51 -7.46 -6.72 10.36
CA LEU A 51 -8.59 -7.03 9.46
C LEU A 51 -8.76 -5.97 8.38
N SER A 52 -8.72 -4.71 8.77
CA SER A 52 -8.91 -3.59 7.85
C SER A 52 -7.77 -3.46 6.86
N ALA A 53 -6.52 -3.64 7.30
CA ALA A 53 -5.37 -3.68 6.39
C ALA A 53 -5.47 -4.81 5.36
N ILE A 54 -5.86 -6.02 5.77
CA ILE A 54 -6.05 -7.16 4.86
C ILE A 54 -7.22 -6.92 3.90
N LYS A 55 -8.31 -6.29 4.37
CA LYS A 55 -9.45 -5.87 3.54
C LYS A 55 -9.01 -4.87 2.46
N ILE A 56 -8.32 -3.81 2.86
CA ILE A 56 -7.76 -2.79 1.96
C ILE A 56 -6.83 -3.44 0.94
N TYR A 57 -5.93 -4.32 1.38
CA TYR A 57 -5.00 -5.02 0.50
C TYR A 57 -5.73 -5.88 -0.55
N LYS A 58 -6.73 -6.65 -0.14
CA LYS A 58 -7.57 -7.46 -1.04
C LYS A 58 -8.30 -6.61 -2.08
N MET A 59 -8.82 -5.44 -1.68
CA MET A 59 -9.52 -4.53 -2.59
C MET A 59 -8.56 -3.83 -3.55
N MET A 60 -7.40 -3.42 -3.06
CA MET A 60 -6.35 -2.83 -3.90
C MET A 60 -5.89 -3.82 -4.97
N LEU A 61 -5.63 -5.09 -4.62
CA LEU A 61 -5.27 -6.12 -5.60
C LEU A 61 -6.36 -6.37 -6.65
N ARG A 62 -7.64 -6.30 -6.27
CA ARG A 62 -8.79 -6.41 -7.20
C ARG A 62 -8.84 -5.29 -8.22
N LYS A 63 -8.61 -4.07 -7.78
CA LYS A 63 -8.69 -2.87 -8.63
C LYS A 63 -7.39 -2.59 -9.38
N ARG A 64 -6.26 -3.18 -8.95
CA ARG A 64 -4.91 -2.94 -9.47
C ARG A 64 -4.84 -2.91 -11.00
N ASP A 65 -5.25 -3.99 -11.66
CA ASP A 65 -5.02 -4.14 -13.10
C ASP A 65 -5.88 -3.13 -13.88
N SER A 66 -7.12 -2.90 -13.45
CA SER A 66 -7.99 -1.86 -14.02
C SER A 66 -7.44 -0.45 -13.80
N PHE A 67 -6.85 -0.19 -12.63
CA PHE A 67 -6.23 1.09 -12.32
C PHE A 67 -4.99 1.33 -13.19
N LEU A 68 -4.11 0.32 -13.33
CA LEU A 68 -2.93 0.39 -14.19
C LEU A 68 -3.31 0.69 -15.64
N VAL A 69 -4.32 0.01 -16.18
CA VAL A 69 -4.84 0.27 -17.53
C VAL A 69 -5.37 1.71 -17.64
N ASN A 70 -6.14 2.19 -16.67
CA ASN A 70 -6.68 3.55 -16.69
C ASN A 70 -5.60 4.63 -16.56
N TYR A 71 -4.59 4.38 -15.73
CA TYR A 71 -3.45 5.26 -15.50
C TYR A 71 -2.55 5.34 -16.76
N GLU A 72 -2.28 4.21 -17.41
CA GLU A 72 -1.50 4.16 -18.65
C GLU A 72 -2.16 4.89 -19.81
N ASN A 73 -3.50 4.80 -19.88
CA ASN A 73 -4.34 5.46 -20.88
C ASN A 73 -4.69 6.92 -20.55
N HIS A 74 -4.07 7.53 -19.52
CA HIS A 74 -4.32 8.91 -19.08
C HIS A 74 -5.79 9.22 -18.76
N LYS A 75 -6.57 8.20 -18.41
CA LYS A 75 -8.00 8.35 -18.04
C LYS A 75 -8.19 8.55 -16.53
N SER A 76 -7.20 8.23 -15.71
CA SER A 76 -7.24 8.56 -14.29
C SER A 76 -6.67 9.96 -14.04
N LYS A 77 -7.31 10.71 -13.12
CA LYS A 77 -6.82 12.01 -12.63
C LYS A 77 -5.71 11.89 -11.59
N ALA A 78 -5.27 10.66 -11.30
CA ALA A 78 -4.19 10.40 -10.36
C ALA A 78 -2.89 10.92 -10.99
N THR A 79 -2.44 12.11 -10.62
CA THR A 79 -1.11 12.62 -11.00
C THR A 79 -0.29 12.85 -9.75
N LEU A 80 0.99 12.47 -9.75
CA LEU A 80 1.93 12.85 -8.69
C LEU A 80 2.34 14.33 -8.75
N GLU A 81 1.79 15.11 -9.69
CA GLU A 81 2.03 16.55 -9.84
C GLU A 81 1.97 17.32 -8.52
N PHE A 82 1.01 16.98 -7.65
CA PHE A 82 0.87 17.64 -6.35
C PHE A 82 2.12 17.49 -5.46
N TYR A 83 2.81 16.34 -5.49
CA TYR A 83 3.99 16.06 -4.64
C TYR A 83 5.27 16.79 -5.11
N ASN A 84 5.38 17.09 -6.41
CA ASN A 84 6.54 17.79 -6.98
C ASN A 84 6.31 19.29 -7.22
N SER A 85 5.09 19.80 -7.07
CA SER A 85 4.77 21.23 -7.16
C SER A 85 5.59 22.12 -6.22
N LYS A 86 6.16 21.56 -5.13
CA LYS A 86 7.08 22.27 -4.23
C LYS A 86 8.57 22.21 -4.63
N LYS A 87 8.95 21.59 -5.76
CA LYS A 87 10.37 21.40 -6.14
C LYS A 87 10.89 22.18 -7.35
N TYR A 88 10.10 23.07 -7.96
CA TYR A 88 10.63 24.00 -8.98
C TYR A 88 10.16 25.44 -8.73
N LYS A 89 10.68 26.06 -7.68
CA LYS A 89 10.89 27.51 -7.63
C LYS A 89 12.38 27.82 -7.63
N PHE A 90 13.06 27.42 -8.70
CA PHE A 90 14.17 28.20 -9.23
C PHE A 90 13.76 28.64 -10.63
N ILE A 91 12.88 29.62 -10.68
CA ILE A 91 12.79 30.46 -11.87
C ILE A 91 13.99 31.39 -11.73
N ASP A 92 15.11 31.03 -12.35
CA ASP A 92 16.16 32.01 -12.61
C ASP A 92 15.56 33.03 -13.59
N THR A 93 15.16 34.20 -13.09
CA THR A 93 14.45 35.24 -13.84
C THR A 93 15.34 35.99 -14.83
N ARG A 94 16.55 35.50 -15.11
CA ARG A 94 17.42 36.07 -16.15
C ARG A 94 17.18 35.34 -17.47
N ILE A 95 16.35 35.96 -18.29
CA ILE A 95 16.17 35.62 -19.71
C ILE A 95 17.36 36.24 -20.49
N PRO A 96 18.38 35.48 -20.91
CA PRO A 96 19.41 35.98 -21.83
C PRO A 96 18.81 36.50 -23.14
N LYS A 97 19.33 37.63 -23.65
CA LYS A 97 18.95 38.17 -24.97
C LYS A 97 19.31 37.16 -26.06
N GLY A 98 18.33 36.81 -26.92
CA GLY A 98 18.42 35.71 -27.91
C GLY A 98 17.37 34.61 -27.72
N TYR A 99 16.35 34.86 -26.90
CA TYR A 99 15.33 33.91 -26.46
C TYR A 99 14.41 33.41 -27.59
N ASN A 100 14.36 32.09 -27.78
CA ASN A 100 13.37 31.43 -28.64
C ASN A 100 12.31 30.75 -27.76
N HIS A 101 11.10 31.29 -27.72
CA HIS A 101 9.98 30.75 -26.94
C HIS A 101 9.68 29.28 -27.28
N LYS A 102 9.92 28.85 -28.53
CA LYS A 102 9.61 27.49 -28.98
C LYS A 102 10.49 26.43 -28.29
N SER A 103 11.77 26.72 -28.06
CA SER A 103 12.70 25.77 -27.43
C SER A 103 12.46 25.60 -25.92
N MET A 104 11.84 26.59 -25.27
CA MET A 104 11.46 26.48 -23.87
C MET A 104 10.20 25.63 -23.71
N TYR A 105 9.18 25.84 -24.55
CA TYR A 105 7.98 25.00 -24.58
C TYR A 105 8.32 23.55 -24.94
N GLU A 106 9.18 23.32 -25.93
CA GLU A 106 9.65 21.97 -26.28
C GLU A 106 10.45 21.34 -25.13
N LYS A 107 11.30 22.09 -24.42
CA LYS A 107 11.97 21.59 -23.21
C LYS A 107 11.00 21.31 -22.06
N PHE A 108 9.99 22.14 -21.85
CA PHE A 108 8.96 21.92 -20.83
C PHE A 108 8.10 20.69 -21.16
N GLU A 109 7.71 20.52 -22.42
CA GLU A 109 6.99 19.33 -22.89
C GLU A 109 7.85 18.07 -22.82
N GLN A 110 9.13 18.15 -23.19
CA GLN A 110 10.08 17.04 -23.07
C GLN A 110 10.26 16.65 -21.59
N THR A 111 10.47 17.65 -20.72
CA THR A 111 10.59 17.45 -19.26
C THR A 111 9.28 16.89 -18.68
N SER A 112 8.12 17.31 -19.19
CA SER A 112 6.81 16.79 -18.81
C SER A 112 6.60 15.34 -19.28
N LYS A 113 7.01 15.00 -20.51
CA LYS A 113 6.98 13.62 -21.04
C LYS A 113 7.92 12.69 -20.26
N ASP A 114 9.14 13.13 -20.02
CA ASP A 114 10.13 12.40 -19.22
C ASP A 114 9.64 12.18 -17.78
N TYR A 115 8.95 13.19 -17.23
CA TYR A 115 8.31 13.11 -15.93
C TYR A 115 7.17 12.09 -15.88
N VAL A 116 6.27 12.10 -16.87
CA VAL A 116 5.17 11.12 -16.96
C VAL A 116 5.70 9.70 -17.11
N LEU A 117 6.77 9.51 -17.88
CA LEU A 117 7.44 8.21 -18.02
C LEU A 117 8.07 7.75 -16.71
N TYR A 118 8.72 8.65 -15.97
CA TYR A 118 9.25 8.39 -14.64
C TYR A 118 8.13 8.07 -13.63
N GLU A 119 7.02 8.80 -13.67
CA GLU A 119 5.87 8.56 -12.79
C GLU A 119 5.28 7.16 -13.02
N LYS A 120 5.09 6.80 -14.29
CA LYS A 120 4.66 5.46 -14.72
C LYS A 120 5.63 4.37 -14.23
N SER A 121 6.95 4.60 -14.31
CA SER A 121 7.93 3.61 -13.88
C SER A 121 7.91 3.38 -12.37
N VAL A 122 7.83 4.46 -11.57
CA VAL A 122 7.77 4.37 -10.11
C VAL A 122 6.47 3.70 -9.65
N ILE A 123 5.33 4.03 -10.27
CA ILE A 123 4.04 3.40 -9.93
C ILE A 123 4.09 1.90 -10.24
N ARG A 124 4.62 1.51 -11.42
CA ARG A 124 4.81 0.09 -11.76
C ARG A 124 5.74 -0.62 -10.78
N GLU A 125 6.83 0.02 -10.36
CA GLU A 125 7.73 -0.54 -9.35
C GLU A 125 7.01 -0.80 -8.02
N ILE A 126 6.19 0.15 -7.56
CA ILE A 126 5.38 -0.01 -6.34
C ILE A 126 4.39 -1.17 -6.48
N TYR A 127 3.69 -1.27 -7.62
CA TYR A 127 2.73 -2.35 -7.84
C TYR A 127 3.36 -3.74 -7.94
N ASN A 128 4.62 -3.81 -8.37
CA ASN A 128 5.37 -5.06 -8.43
C ASN A 128 6.00 -5.44 -7.08
N CYS A 129 5.96 -4.56 -6.08
CA CYS A 129 6.47 -4.83 -4.75
C CYS A 129 5.33 -5.10 -3.75
N GLU A 130 4.91 -6.37 -3.65
CA GLU A 130 3.83 -6.81 -2.75
C GLU A 130 4.07 -6.43 -1.29
N PHE A 131 5.32 -6.48 -0.83
CA PHE A 131 5.71 -6.05 0.51
C PHE A 131 5.36 -4.59 0.77
N THR A 132 5.74 -3.70 -0.16
CA THR A 132 5.51 -2.26 -0.05
C THR A 132 4.01 -1.96 -0.03
N LEU A 133 3.24 -2.60 -0.91
CA LEU A 133 1.78 -2.44 -0.95
C LEU A 133 1.11 -2.92 0.33
N LEU A 134 1.51 -4.10 0.83
CA LEU A 134 0.97 -4.66 2.07
C LEU A 134 1.25 -3.72 3.25
N MET A 135 2.50 -3.24 3.39
CA MET A 135 2.85 -2.29 4.44
C MET A 135 2.08 -0.98 4.31
N GLY A 136 1.91 -0.46 3.10
CA GLY A 136 1.07 0.71 2.84
C GLY A 136 -0.37 0.53 3.36
N CYS A 137 -0.97 -0.64 3.15
CA CYS A 137 -2.32 -0.94 3.65
C CYS A 137 -2.39 -0.95 5.18
N PHE A 138 -1.35 -1.43 5.86
CA PHE A 138 -1.24 -1.37 7.32
C PHE A 138 -1.06 0.06 7.84
N ILE A 139 -0.30 0.89 7.13
CA ILE A 139 -0.11 2.30 7.49
C ILE A 139 -1.45 3.04 7.38
N VAL A 140 -2.17 2.89 6.27
CA VAL A 140 -3.51 3.46 6.07
C VAL A 140 -4.47 2.98 7.16
N ALA A 141 -4.55 1.66 7.39
CA ALA A 141 -5.45 1.12 8.41
C ALA A 141 -5.10 1.62 9.83
N SER A 142 -3.82 1.77 10.15
CA SER A 142 -3.39 2.29 11.45
C SER A 142 -3.82 3.75 11.65
N LYS A 143 -3.81 4.57 10.59
CA LYS A 143 -4.29 5.96 10.63
C LYS A 143 -5.81 6.05 10.75
N MET A 144 -6.55 5.08 10.24
CA MET A 144 -8.02 5.06 10.35
C MET A 144 -8.52 4.74 11.76
N TYR A 145 -7.82 3.86 12.49
CA TYR A 145 -8.30 3.32 13.77
C TYR A 145 -7.70 3.98 15.00
N ASN A 146 -6.55 4.64 14.87
CA ASN A 146 -5.90 5.29 15.99
C ASN A 146 -6.21 6.78 15.98
N ASP A 147 -6.72 7.30 17.11
CA ASP A 147 -6.92 8.74 17.31
C ASP A 147 -5.60 9.52 17.21
N ILE A 148 -4.50 8.87 17.64
CA ILE A 148 -3.13 9.36 17.51
C ILE A 148 -2.36 8.38 16.63
N SER A 149 -2.10 8.79 15.40
CA SER A 149 -1.39 7.98 14.42
C SER A 149 0.07 8.38 14.27
N PHE A 150 0.95 7.40 14.01
CA PHE A 150 2.34 7.66 13.62
C PHE A 150 2.43 8.43 12.30
N THR A 151 3.40 9.34 12.20
CA THR A 151 3.74 10.01 10.94
C THR A 151 4.38 9.03 9.96
N ASN A 152 4.32 9.32 8.66
CA ASN A 152 4.98 8.47 7.65
C ASN A 152 6.50 8.39 7.84
N GLU A 153 7.11 9.45 8.36
CA GLU A 153 8.53 9.45 8.77
C GLU A 153 8.81 8.45 9.90
N SER A 154 7.88 8.30 10.86
CA SER A 154 8.00 7.34 11.95
C SER A 154 7.95 5.87 11.48
N TRP A 155 7.35 5.61 10.32
CA TRP A 155 7.27 4.27 9.72
C TRP A 155 8.54 3.86 8.97
N GLU A 156 9.35 4.81 8.48
CA GLU A 156 10.59 4.52 7.76
C GLU A 156 11.59 3.67 8.55
N PRO A 157 11.93 3.97 9.82
CA PRO A 157 12.92 3.19 10.56
C PRO A 157 12.47 1.74 10.83
N VAL A 158 11.16 1.48 10.90
CA VAL A 158 10.62 0.14 11.17
C VAL A 158 10.40 -0.68 9.89
N THR A 159 9.94 -0.06 8.81
CA THR A 159 9.67 -0.74 7.53
C THR A 159 10.88 -0.83 6.61
N LYS A 160 11.87 0.06 6.79
CA LYS A 160 12.97 0.31 5.86
C LYS A 160 12.50 0.79 4.47
N ILE A 161 11.28 1.30 4.37
CA ILE A 161 10.75 1.97 3.18
C ILE A 161 10.92 3.48 3.39
N SER A 162 11.50 4.17 2.42
CA SER A 162 11.72 5.61 2.55
C SER A 162 10.40 6.36 2.76
N CYS A 163 10.38 7.42 3.57
CA CYS A 163 9.18 8.23 3.81
C CYS A 163 8.54 8.72 2.51
N ARG A 164 9.36 9.07 1.50
CA ARG A 164 8.88 9.44 0.15
C ARG A 164 8.10 8.30 -0.51
N GLN A 165 8.59 7.06 -0.44
CA GLN A 165 7.88 5.90 -0.97
C GLN A 165 6.63 5.60 -0.16
N ILE A 166 6.67 5.70 1.17
CA ILE A 166 5.49 5.51 2.04
C ILE A 166 4.36 6.47 1.64
N ASN A 167 4.68 7.75 1.53
CA ASN A 167 3.75 8.79 1.10
C ASN A 167 3.11 8.47 -0.26
N LEU A 168 3.92 7.99 -1.19
CA LEU A 168 3.47 7.65 -2.53
C LEU A 168 2.55 6.43 -2.53
N VAL A 169 2.92 5.38 -1.81
CA VAL A 169 2.15 4.14 -1.69
C VAL A 169 0.79 4.41 -1.04
N GLU A 170 0.78 5.20 0.04
CA GLU A 170 -0.45 5.62 0.69
C GLU A 170 -1.38 6.33 -0.29
N LYS A 171 -0.86 7.31 -1.05
CA LYS A 171 -1.64 8.02 -2.07
C LYS A 171 -2.21 7.07 -3.13
N ILE A 172 -1.38 6.16 -3.65
CA ILE A 172 -1.82 5.17 -4.65
C ILE A 172 -2.95 4.32 -4.09
N ILE A 173 -2.82 3.81 -2.86
CA ILE A 173 -3.87 3.00 -2.22
C ILE A 173 -5.17 3.80 -2.11
N LEU A 174 -5.10 5.04 -1.64
CA LEU A 174 -6.27 5.90 -1.50
C LEU A 174 -6.93 6.18 -2.85
N GLU A 175 -6.15 6.49 -3.89
CA GLU A 175 -6.67 6.76 -5.24
C GLU A 175 -7.29 5.52 -5.88
N VAL A 176 -6.67 4.34 -5.74
CA VAL A 176 -7.22 3.06 -6.23
C VAL A 176 -8.56 2.76 -5.59
N LEU A 177 -8.69 3.08 -4.31
CA LEU A 177 -9.90 2.84 -3.55
C LEU A 177 -10.90 4.01 -3.63
N ASP A 178 -10.62 5.03 -4.45
CA ASP A 178 -11.45 6.23 -4.60
C ASP A 178 -11.71 6.94 -3.27
N TYR A 179 -10.75 6.85 -2.34
CA TYR A 179 -10.82 7.30 -0.94
C TYR A 179 -11.96 6.68 -0.12
N ASP A 180 -12.70 5.72 -0.68
CA ASP A 180 -13.58 4.88 0.09
C ASP A 180 -12.70 3.90 0.87
N LEU A 181 -12.78 3.95 2.19
CA LEU A 181 -12.11 3.01 3.08
C LEU A 181 -13.12 2.27 3.97
N PHE A 182 -14.40 2.65 3.87
CA PHE A 182 -15.50 2.17 4.69
C PHE A 182 -16.32 1.12 3.94
N PHE A 183 -15.65 0.04 3.55
CA PHE A 183 -16.29 -1.08 2.87
C PHE A 183 -16.85 -2.10 3.86
N GLU A 184 -18.07 -2.58 3.60
CA GLU A 184 -18.63 -3.76 4.26
C GLU A 184 -17.79 -5.02 3.98
N GLY A 185 -17.86 -6.02 4.86
CA GLY A 185 -17.25 -7.33 4.61
C GLY A 185 -16.06 -7.72 5.50
N GLU A 186 -15.81 -7.02 6.61
CA GLU A 186 -14.83 -7.45 7.62
C GLU A 186 -15.10 -8.87 8.13
N ASN A 187 -16.38 -9.23 8.27
CA ASN A 187 -16.81 -10.58 8.64
C ASN A 187 -16.33 -11.65 7.64
N VAL A 188 -16.25 -11.32 6.34
CA VAL A 188 -15.77 -12.25 5.31
C VAL A 188 -14.27 -12.48 5.47
N VAL A 189 -13.49 -11.40 5.62
CA VAL A 189 -12.04 -11.47 5.84
C VAL A 189 -11.71 -12.22 7.14
N GLN A 190 -12.46 -11.95 8.20
CA GLN A 190 -12.38 -12.67 9.46
C GLN A 190 -12.60 -14.17 9.28
N ASN A 191 -13.65 -14.58 8.56
CA ASN A 191 -13.93 -15.99 8.29
C ASN A 191 -12.82 -16.66 7.47
N GLU A 192 -12.26 -15.97 6.48
CA GLU A 192 -11.14 -16.45 5.66
C GLU A 192 -9.86 -16.67 6.52
N ILE A 193 -9.52 -15.70 7.38
CA ILE A 193 -8.38 -15.81 8.30
C ILE A 193 -8.59 -17.00 9.25
N ASN A 194 -9.78 -17.13 9.83
CA ASN A 194 -10.09 -18.21 10.76
C ASN A 194 -10.01 -19.59 10.09
N LEU A 195 -10.50 -19.71 8.85
CA LEU A 195 -10.34 -20.93 8.06
C LEU A 195 -8.85 -21.26 7.89
N LEU A 196 -8.03 -20.27 7.54
CA LEU A 196 -6.59 -20.44 7.33
C LEU A 196 -5.84 -20.88 8.59
N LEU A 197 -6.19 -20.32 9.75
CA LEU A 197 -5.55 -20.67 11.01
C LEU A 197 -5.84 -22.13 11.43
N ASN A 198 -7.03 -22.64 11.13
CA ASN A 198 -7.49 -23.97 11.57
C ASN A 198 -7.13 -25.13 10.61
N ILE A 199 -6.45 -24.88 9.49
CA ILE A 199 -6.07 -25.90 8.51
C ILE A 199 -4.55 -26.11 8.43
N GLY A 200 -4.13 -27.27 7.91
CA GLY A 200 -2.72 -27.58 7.68
C GLY A 200 -2.05 -26.72 6.59
N ILE A 201 -0.74 -26.53 6.71
CA ILE A 201 0.08 -25.59 5.91
C ILE A 201 -0.13 -25.75 4.39
N LYS A 202 -0.16 -26.99 3.86
CA LYS A 202 -0.34 -27.24 2.41
C LYS A 202 -1.69 -26.75 1.87
N LYS A 203 -2.75 -26.80 2.68
CA LYS A 203 -4.09 -26.32 2.26
C LYS A 203 -4.20 -24.78 2.32
N ARG A 204 -3.33 -24.10 3.06
CA ARG A 204 -3.35 -22.63 3.22
C ARG A 204 -3.02 -21.89 1.93
N LYS A 205 -1.98 -22.32 1.19
CA LYS A 205 -1.57 -21.67 -0.07
C LYS A 205 -2.72 -21.58 -1.08
N GLY A 206 -3.46 -22.68 -1.27
CA GLY A 206 -4.62 -22.69 -2.17
C GLY A 206 -5.79 -21.82 -1.73
N ILE A 207 -5.93 -21.52 -0.43
CA ILE A 207 -6.95 -20.59 0.06
C ILE A 207 -6.49 -19.15 -0.08
N ILE A 208 -5.23 -18.84 0.21
CA ILE A 208 -4.68 -17.50 0.01
C ILE A 208 -4.72 -17.10 -1.45
N LYS A 209 -4.37 -18.02 -2.35
CA LYS A 209 -4.55 -17.80 -3.78
C LYS A 209 -6.00 -17.47 -4.12
N ARG A 210 -7.00 -18.16 -3.55
CA ARG A 210 -8.42 -17.83 -3.76
C ARG A 210 -8.85 -16.51 -3.11
N MET A 211 -8.23 -16.15 -1.99
CA MET A 211 -8.54 -14.94 -1.23
C MET A 211 -8.03 -13.69 -1.95
N PHE A 212 -6.84 -13.74 -2.57
CA PHE A 212 -6.17 -12.57 -3.15
C PHE A 212 -6.01 -12.62 -4.68
N CYS A 213 -6.04 -13.79 -5.32
CA CYS A 213 -6.13 -13.85 -6.78
C CYS A 213 -7.60 -13.80 -7.18
N VAL A 214 -7.98 -12.70 -7.80
CA VAL A 214 -9.25 -12.57 -8.49
C VAL A 214 -9.06 -13.11 -9.91
N LYS A 215 -9.99 -13.97 -10.32
CA LYS A 215 -10.08 -14.45 -11.70
C LYS A 215 -10.55 -13.33 -12.62
#